data_AF-A0A7C2WPW3-F1
#
_entry.id   AF-A0A7C2WPW3-F1
#
_cell.length_a   1.000
_cell.length_b   1.000
_cell.length_c   1.000
_cell.angle_alpha   90.00
_cell.angle_beta   90.00
_cell.angle_gamma   90.00
#
_symmetry.space_group_name_H-M   'P 1'
#
loop_
_entity.id
_entity.type
_entity.pdbx_description
1 polymer ?
#
loop_
_entity_poly.entity_id
_entity_poly.type
_entity_poly.pdbx_seq_one_letter_code
_entity_poly.pdbx_strand_id
1 'polypeptide(L)'
;MVKIKASMWLRPKDVNNGEIITIVDEGKSKSADETPFGREVFEIGVRLPSGEKKIWSMNRTTQRRCIEAWGNETKNWIGKRLRIELKEQNVKGVMKKVIYGFPIADKVTEVPADMSAAKEEEITVTLTVREAIQLMALLSKIKAQLENDVQTTNAVHLCA
;
A
#
# COMPACT_ATOMS: atom_id res chain seq x y z
N MET A 1 1.59 0.72 -37.68
CA MET A 1 0.64 1.18 -36.65
C MET A 1 1.30 1.01 -35.27
N VAL A 2 1.93 2.06 -34.76
CA VAL A 2 2.70 2.00 -33.50
C VAL A 2 1.72 2.10 -32.33
N LYS A 3 1.49 0.97 -31.65
CA LYS A 3 0.78 0.95 -30.36
C LYS A 3 1.71 1.55 -29.31
N ILE A 4 1.44 2.79 -28.88
CA ILE A 4 2.12 3.37 -27.73
C ILE A 4 1.83 2.48 -26.51
N LYS A 5 2.90 1.99 -25.88
CA LYS A 5 2.87 1.12 -24.69
C LYS A 5 2.03 1.75 -23.58
N ALA A 6 1.44 0.88 -22.75
CA ALA A 6 0.57 1.18 -21.61
C ALA A 6 0.81 2.56 -21.01
N SER A 7 -0.22 3.40 -21.01
CA SER A 7 -0.09 4.77 -20.54
C SER A 7 0.27 4.77 -19.05
N MET A 8 1.37 5.45 -18.72
CA MET A 8 1.83 5.72 -17.36
C MET A 8 0.74 6.33 -16.47
N TRP A 9 -0.25 6.99 -17.08
CA TRP A 9 -1.38 7.63 -16.42
C TRP A 9 -2.51 6.64 -16.12
N LEU A 10 -3.05 6.75 -14.91
CA LEU A 10 -4.25 6.03 -14.48
C LEU A 10 -5.45 6.48 -15.30
N ARG A 11 -6.11 5.55 -15.99
CA ARG A 11 -7.34 5.81 -16.74
C ARG A 11 -8.53 5.08 -16.13
N PRO A 12 -9.77 5.56 -16.36
CA PRO A 12 -10.98 4.89 -15.85
C PRO A 12 -11.19 3.45 -16.33
N LYS A 13 -10.49 3.03 -17.39
CA LYS A 13 -10.52 1.65 -17.92
C LYS A 13 -9.56 0.70 -17.21
N ASP A 14 -8.62 1.24 -16.44
CA ASP A 14 -7.58 0.47 -15.75
C ASP A 14 -8.03 0.05 -14.35
N VAL A 15 -9.18 0.56 -13.89
CA VAL A 15 -9.72 0.32 -12.56
C VAL A 15 -11.20 -0.01 -12.61
N ASN A 16 -11.65 -0.78 -11.64
CA ASN A 16 -13.05 -1.13 -11.44
C ASN A 16 -13.67 -0.33 -10.29
N ASN A 17 -14.99 -0.25 -10.29
CA ASN A 17 -15.73 0.38 -9.20
C ASN A 17 -15.59 -0.47 -7.92
N GLY A 18 -15.23 0.16 -6.80
CA GLY A 18 -14.98 -0.51 -5.53
C GLY A 18 -13.54 -1.04 -5.35
N GLU A 19 -12.69 -0.91 -6.35
CA GLU A 19 -11.31 -1.40 -6.29
C GLU A 19 -10.47 -0.62 -5.27
N ILE A 20 -9.52 -1.29 -4.61
CA ILE A 20 -8.64 -0.68 -3.61
C ILE A 20 -7.28 -0.43 -4.24
N ILE A 21 -6.80 0.81 -4.18
CA ILE A 21 -5.47 1.18 -4.64
C ILE A 21 -4.64 1.72 -3.48
N THR A 22 -3.32 1.63 -3.59
CA THR A 22 -2.38 2.10 -2.57
C THR A 22 -1.57 3.28 -3.10
N ILE A 23 -1.43 4.34 -2.32
CA ILE A 23 -0.55 5.47 -2.64
C ILE A 23 0.91 5.06 -2.41
N VAL A 24 1.80 5.35 -3.37
CA VAL A 24 3.21 4.91 -3.30
C VAL A 24 4.23 6.04 -3.13
N ASP A 25 3.84 7.29 -3.36
CA ASP A 25 4.69 8.47 -3.20
C ASP A 25 3.90 9.67 -2.67
N GLU A 26 4.62 10.75 -2.32
CA GLU A 26 4.05 12.00 -1.79
C GLU A 26 3.38 12.89 -2.86
N GLY A 27 3.49 12.50 -4.14
CA GLY A 27 3.02 13.27 -5.27
C GLY A 27 3.82 14.55 -5.57
N LYS A 28 3.39 15.28 -6.58
CA LYS A 28 3.96 16.55 -7.03
C LYS A 28 2.83 17.48 -7.46
N SER A 29 2.87 18.75 -7.04
CA SER A 29 2.03 19.79 -7.62
C SER A 29 2.74 20.41 -8.81
N LYS A 30 2.06 20.50 -9.95
CA LYS A 30 2.52 21.26 -11.12
C LYS A 30 1.74 22.55 -11.19
N SER A 31 2.46 23.65 -11.36
CA SER A 31 1.88 24.99 -11.46
C SER A 31 1.06 25.15 -12.75
N ALA A 32 0.22 26.18 -12.79
CA ALA A 32 -0.61 26.45 -13.96
C ALA A 32 0.23 26.63 -15.24
N ASP A 33 1.40 27.26 -15.13
CA ASP A 33 2.30 27.58 -16.24
C ASP A 33 2.99 26.34 -16.84
N GLU A 34 3.17 25.31 -16.02
CA GLU A 34 3.78 24.03 -16.43
C GLU A 34 2.78 23.08 -17.08
N THR A 35 1.48 23.38 -17.00
CA THR A 35 0.43 22.54 -17.56
C THR A 35 -0.13 23.12 -18.85
N PRO A 36 -0.38 22.28 -19.89
CA PRO A 36 -0.97 22.75 -21.14
C PRO A 36 -2.42 23.26 -20.98
N PHE A 37 -3.00 23.12 -19.79
CA PHE A 37 -4.38 23.52 -19.48
C PHE A 37 -4.45 24.76 -18.57
N GLY A 38 -3.32 25.38 -18.22
CA GLY A 38 -3.28 26.60 -17.41
C GLY A 38 -3.87 26.41 -16.01
N ARG A 39 -3.73 25.22 -15.42
CA ARG A 39 -4.34 24.88 -14.13
C ARG A 39 -3.39 24.04 -13.30
N GLU A 40 -3.35 24.33 -12.01
CA GLU A 40 -2.62 23.50 -11.08
C GLU A 40 -3.16 22.06 -11.07
N VAL A 41 -2.26 21.10 -11.21
CA VAL A 41 -2.57 19.66 -11.18
C VAL A 41 -1.68 19.00 -10.15
N PHE A 42 -2.31 18.28 -9.22
CA PHE A 42 -1.62 17.40 -8.29
C PHE A 42 -1.57 15.99 -8.86
N GLU A 43 -0.35 15.48 -9.02
CA GLU A 43 -0.06 14.17 -9.57
C GLU A 43 0.53 13.28 -8.47
N ILE A 44 0.02 12.06 -8.32
CA ILE A 44 0.50 11.14 -7.30
C ILE A 44 0.64 9.72 -7.85
N GLY A 45 1.68 9.02 -7.43
CA GLY A 45 1.87 7.62 -7.78
C GLY A 45 0.93 6.72 -6.98
N VAL A 46 0.29 5.78 -7.68
CA VAL A 46 -0.56 4.75 -7.08
C VAL A 46 -0.20 3.37 -7.62
N ARG A 47 -0.39 2.35 -6.77
CA ARG A 47 -0.27 0.94 -7.11
C ARG A 47 -1.65 0.31 -7.18
N LEU A 48 -1.93 -0.34 -8.30
CA LEU A 48 -3.13 -1.14 -8.51
C LEU A 48 -3.02 -2.52 -7.83
N PRO A 49 -4.13 -3.23 -7.58
CA PRO A 49 -4.11 -4.61 -7.09
C PRO A 49 -3.30 -5.57 -7.97
N SER A 50 -3.20 -5.29 -9.27
CA SER A 50 -2.34 -6.02 -10.20
C SER A 50 -0.84 -5.85 -9.94
N GLY A 51 -0.45 -4.93 -9.05
CA GLY A 51 0.94 -4.54 -8.80
C GLY A 51 1.47 -3.44 -9.72
N GLU A 52 0.73 -3.09 -10.79
CA GLU A 52 1.12 -2.03 -11.71
C GLU A 52 1.11 -0.66 -11.01
N LYS A 53 2.16 0.14 -11.25
CA LYS A 53 2.25 1.52 -10.76
C LYS A 53 1.81 2.49 -11.85
N LYS A 54 0.94 3.44 -11.50
CA LYS A 54 0.47 4.49 -12.39
C LYS A 54 0.51 5.86 -11.72
N ILE A 55 0.58 6.91 -12.52
CA ILE A 55 0.41 8.29 -12.05
C ILE A 55 -1.06 8.65 -12.14
N TRP A 56 -1.60 9.16 -11.05
CA TRP A 56 -2.95 9.69 -10.98
C TRP A 56 -2.95 11.20 -10.80
N SER A 57 -3.53 11.91 -11.78
CA SER A 57 -3.92 13.32 -11.60
C SER A 57 -5.17 13.39 -10.73
N MET A 58 -4.96 13.56 -9.43
CA MET A 58 -6.03 13.43 -8.45
C MET A 58 -6.96 14.65 -8.50
N ASN A 59 -8.26 14.41 -8.55
CA ASN A 59 -9.23 15.50 -8.51
C ASN A 59 -9.31 16.13 -7.09
N ARG A 60 -9.72 17.40 -7.02
CA ARG A 60 -9.79 18.17 -5.76
C ARG A 60 -10.69 17.53 -4.70
N THR A 61 -11.78 16.88 -5.10
CA THR A 61 -12.70 16.22 -4.16
C THR A 61 -12.02 15.05 -3.46
N THR A 62 -11.26 14.24 -4.20
CA THR A 62 -10.46 13.15 -3.62
C THR A 62 -9.37 13.70 -2.72
N GLN A 63 -8.63 14.73 -3.16
CA GLN A 63 -7.58 15.36 -2.34
C GLN A 63 -8.13 15.83 -1.00
N ARG A 64 -9.28 16.51 -0.99
CA ARG A 64 -9.93 16.99 0.24
C ARG A 64 -10.25 15.85 1.20
N ARG A 65 -10.72 14.71 0.70
CA ARG A 65 -10.99 13.54 1.55
C ARG A 65 -9.71 12.96 2.12
N CYS A 66 -8.64 12.87 1.33
CA CYS A 66 -7.33 12.43 1.83
C CYS A 66 -6.82 13.37 2.94
N ILE A 67 -7.00 14.69 2.76
CA ILE A 67 -6.68 15.69 3.78
C ILE A 67 -7.49 15.48 5.06
N GLU A 68 -8.81 15.29 4.93
CA GLU A 68 -9.70 15.02 6.08
C GLU A 68 -9.31 13.73 6.81
N ALA A 69 -8.83 12.71 6.08
CA ALA A 69 -8.49 11.41 6.65
C ALA A 69 -7.07 11.33 7.24
N TRP A 70 -6.08 11.97 6.62
CA TRP A 70 -4.65 11.76 6.91
C TRP A 70 -3.86 13.06 7.11
N GLY A 71 -4.54 14.21 7.07
CA GLY A 71 -3.95 15.54 7.20
C GLY A 71 -3.37 16.09 5.90
N ASN A 72 -2.85 17.32 5.98
CA ASN A 72 -2.34 18.06 4.82
C ASN A 72 -0.98 17.57 4.31
N GLU A 73 -0.23 16.84 5.14
CA GLU A 73 1.10 16.37 4.81
C GLU A 73 1.03 15.11 3.93
N THR A 74 1.32 15.25 2.63
CA THR A 74 1.19 14.17 1.65
C THR A 74 2.16 13.00 1.92
N LYS A 75 3.25 13.25 2.64
CA LYS A 75 4.15 12.20 3.14
C LYS A 75 3.42 11.18 4.01
N ASN A 76 2.40 11.60 4.77
CA ASN A 76 1.59 10.71 5.60
C ASN A 76 0.62 9.86 4.78
N TRP A 77 0.46 10.14 3.49
CA TRP A 77 -0.43 9.41 2.60
C TRP A 77 0.26 8.18 1.99
N ILE A 78 1.59 8.09 2.06
CA ILE A 78 2.34 6.96 1.52
C ILE A 78 1.91 5.66 2.22
N GLY A 79 1.60 4.64 1.43
CA GLY A 79 1.11 3.35 1.92
C GLY A 79 -0.38 3.33 2.26
N LYS A 80 -1.05 4.49 2.28
CA LYS A 80 -2.49 4.57 2.54
C LYS A 80 -3.30 4.05 1.38
N ARG A 81 -4.50 3.54 1.69
CA ARG A 81 -5.38 2.87 0.74
C ARG A 81 -6.63 3.69 0.44
N LEU A 82 -7.02 3.69 -0.82
CA LEU A 82 -8.21 4.36 -1.34
C LEU A 82 -9.12 3.34 -2.01
N ARG A 83 -10.40 3.36 -1.68
CA ARG A 83 -11.44 2.72 -2.48
C ARG A 83 -11.77 3.63 -3.66
N ILE A 84 -11.76 3.08 -4.86
CA ILE A 84 -12.10 3.80 -6.10
C ILE A 84 -13.59 3.71 -6.36
N GLU A 85 -14.16 4.83 -6.81
CA GLU A 85 -15.50 4.91 -7.35
C GLU A 85 -15.48 5.61 -8.71
N LEU A 86 -16.13 5.01 -9.71
CA LEU A 86 -16.25 5.59 -11.04
C LEU A 86 -17.62 6.24 -11.20
N LYS A 87 -17.65 7.55 -11.47
CA LYS A 87 -18.90 8.28 -11.74
C LYS A 87 -18.89 8.91 -13.12
N GLU A 88 -20.02 8.84 -13.81
CA GLU A 88 -20.24 9.63 -15.01
C GLU A 88 -20.60 11.05 -14.64
N GLN A 89 -19.86 12.02 -15.16
CA GLN A 89 -20.10 13.43 -14.93
C GLN A 89 -19.93 14.22 -16.21
N ASN A 90 -20.74 15.26 -16.35
CA ASN A 90 -20.57 16.25 -17.40
C ASN A 90 -19.39 17.17 -17.04
N VAL A 91 -18.31 17.10 -17.82
CA VAL A 91 -17.12 17.93 -17.66
C VAL A 91 -16.97 18.80 -18.90
N LYS A 92 -17.31 20.10 -18.77
CA LYS A 92 -17.28 21.09 -19.85
C LYS A 92 -18.14 20.69 -21.08
N GLY A 93 -19.35 20.21 -20.85
CA GLY A 93 -20.29 19.83 -21.92
C GLY A 93 -20.10 18.41 -22.47
N VAL A 94 -19.12 17.65 -21.97
CA VAL A 94 -18.85 16.28 -22.40
C VAL A 94 -19.01 15.32 -21.22
N MET A 95 -19.82 14.28 -21.40
CA MET A 95 -19.94 13.19 -20.43
C MET A 95 -18.62 12.42 -20.35
N LYS A 96 -18.03 12.38 -19.15
CA LYS A 96 -16.77 11.68 -18.87
C LYS A 96 -16.91 10.81 -17.64
N LYS A 97 -16.23 9.66 -17.66
CA LYS A 97 -16.07 8.81 -16.48
C LYS A 97 -14.93 9.36 -15.62
N VAL A 98 -15.24 9.73 -14.38
CA VAL A 98 -14.31 10.35 -13.44
C VAL A 98 -14.02 9.37 -12.31
N ILE A 99 -12.75 9.27 -11.95
CA ILE A 99 -12.26 8.43 -10.86
C ILE A 99 -12.30 9.25 -9.56
N TYR A 100 -12.99 8.75 -8.55
CA TYR A 100 -13.00 9.30 -7.20
C TYR A 100 -12.37 8.33 -6.21
N GLY A 101 -11.51 8.83 -5.33
CA GLY A 101 -10.95 8.07 -4.22
C GLY A 101 -11.71 8.33 -2.92
N PHE A 102 -11.84 7.29 -2.13
CA PHE A 102 -12.38 7.33 -0.78
C PHE A 102 -11.35 6.70 0.16
N PRO A 103 -10.74 7.51 1.06
CA PRO A 103 -9.86 7.00 2.12
C PRO A 103 -10.52 5.86 2.86
N ILE A 104 -9.80 4.76 2.94
CA ILE A 104 -10.15 3.66 3.83
C ILE A 104 -9.35 3.92 5.09
N ALA A 105 -10.03 3.96 6.24
CA ALA A 105 -9.32 3.94 7.52
C ALA A 105 -8.49 2.66 7.53
N ASP A 106 -7.17 2.80 7.56
CA ASP A 106 -6.35 1.69 7.97
C ASP A 106 -6.77 1.40 9.41
N LYS A 107 -7.38 0.23 9.65
CA LYS A 107 -7.22 -0.38 10.96
C LYS A 107 -5.73 -0.48 11.12
N VAL A 108 -5.19 0.40 11.96
CA VAL A 108 -3.77 0.52 12.19
C VAL A 108 -3.35 -0.84 12.72
N THR A 109 -2.80 -1.70 11.86
CA THR A 109 -1.81 -2.66 12.32
C THR A 109 -0.61 -1.78 12.62
N GLU A 110 -0.64 -1.18 13.81
CA GLU A 110 0.55 -0.61 14.42
C GLU A 110 1.56 -1.75 14.34
N VAL A 111 2.62 -1.58 13.56
CA VAL A 111 3.83 -2.37 13.77
C VAL A 111 4.47 -1.66 14.95
N PRO A 112 4.30 -2.12 16.20
CA PRO A 112 4.85 -1.44 17.33
C PRO A 112 6.36 -1.70 17.27
N ALA A 113 7.14 -0.64 17.46
CA ALA A 113 8.58 -0.74 17.63
C ALA A 113 8.98 -1.37 18.98
N ASP A 114 8.06 -2.00 19.71
CA ASP A 114 8.34 -2.63 20.99
C ASP A 114 7.67 -4.00 21.12
N MET A 115 8.49 -4.95 21.55
CA MET A 115 8.13 -6.32 21.90
C MET A 115 7.04 -6.37 22.98
N SER A 116 5.87 -6.93 22.68
CA SER A 116 5.14 -7.91 23.50
C SER A 116 3.71 -8.11 22.99
N ALA A 117 3.20 -9.33 23.14
CA ALA A 117 1.86 -9.81 22.80
C ALA A 117 1.60 -10.19 21.32
N ALA A 118 2.06 -11.38 20.96
CA ALA A 118 1.60 -12.11 19.78
C ALA A 118 0.09 -12.41 19.86
N LYS A 119 -0.66 -12.07 18.81
CA LYS A 119 -1.91 -12.75 18.47
C LYS A 119 -1.67 -13.54 17.19
N GLU A 120 -1.81 -14.84 17.30
CA GLU A 120 -1.62 -15.82 16.23
C GLU A 120 -2.66 -15.57 15.11
N GLU A 121 -2.18 -15.21 13.93
CA GLU A 121 -2.95 -15.35 12.69
C GLU A 121 -2.58 -16.70 12.09
N GLU A 122 -3.56 -17.62 12.00
CA GLU A 122 -3.38 -18.92 11.36
C GLU A 122 -3.14 -18.74 9.86
N ILE A 123 -1.88 -18.83 9.44
CA ILE A 123 -1.49 -18.90 8.04
C ILE A 123 -1.54 -20.38 7.62
N THR A 124 -2.56 -20.74 6.85
CA THR A 124 -2.65 -22.08 6.25
C THR A 124 -1.73 -22.18 5.03
N VAL A 125 -0.61 -22.90 5.19
CA VAL A 125 0.33 -23.19 4.10
C VAL A 125 0.15 -24.65 3.68
N THR A 126 -0.22 -24.87 2.43
CA THR A 126 -0.26 -26.23 1.85
C THR A 126 1.16 -26.66 1.49
N LEU A 127 1.72 -27.57 2.28
CA LEU A 127 3.05 -28.14 2.04
C LEU A 127 2.94 -29.58 1.56
N THR A 128 3.89 -30.00 0.73
CA THR A 128 4.07 -31.43 0.44
C THR A 128 4.66 -32.16 1.65
N VAL A 129 4.45 -33.48 1.75
CA VAL A 129 4.96 -34.30 2.87
C VAL A 129 6.48 -34.15 3.05
N ARG A 130 7.23 -33.96 1.95
CA ARG A 130 8.70 -33.79 1.99
C ARG A 130 9.10 -32.45 2.59
N GLU A 131 8.41 -31.37 2.23
CA GLU A 131 8.68 -30.03 2.78
C GLU A 131 8.31 -29.96 4.26
N ALA A 132 7.23 -30.61 4.67
CA ALA A 132 6.83 -30.71 6.08
C ALA A 132 7.91 -31.41 6.92
N ILE A 133 8.50 -32.50 6.42
CA ILE A 133 9.60 -33.21 7.11
C ILE A 133 10.84 -32.31 7.24
N GLN A 134 11.20 -31.57 6.19
CA GLN A 134 12.33 -30.65 6.22
C GLN A 134 12.12 -29.51 7.21
N LEU A 135 10.91 -28.95 7.25
CA LEU A 135 10.53 -27.90 8.19
C LEU A 135 10.62 -28.40 9.65
N MET A 136 10.07 -29.57 9.95
CA MET A 136 10.14 -30.17 11.29
C MET A 136 11.59 -30.42 11.73
N ALA A 137 12.46 -30.86 10.83
CA ALA A 137 13.87 -31.04 11.11
C ALA A 137 14.59 -29.71 11.39
N LEU A 138 14.25 -28.65 10.67
CA LEU A 138 14.80 -27.31 10.89
C LEU A 138 14.36 -26.75 12.25
N LEU A 139 13.07 -26.86 12.58
CA LEU A 139 12.51 -26.40 13.85
C LEU A 139 13.16 -27.10 15.04
N SER A 140 13.44 -28.41 14.92
CA SER A 140 14.16 -29.18 15.95
C SER A 140 15.58 -28.63 16.20
N LYS A 141 16.32 -28.30 15.14
CA LYS A 141 17.67 -27.71 15.25
C LYS A 141 17.64 -26.32 15.89
N ILE A 142 16.66 -25.48 15.51
CA ILE A 142 16.49 -24.15 16.09
C ILE A 142 16.19 -24.24 17.59
N LYS A 143 15.31 -25.18 17.99
CA LYS A 143 15.01 -25.41 19.40
C LYS A 143 16.24 -25.82 20.20
N ALA A 144 17.05 -26.75 19.68
CA ALA A 144 18.28 -27.18 20.33
C ALA A 144 19.30 -26.04 20.49
N GLN A 145 19.40 -25.15 19.49
CA GLN A 145 20.28 -23.99 19.57
C GLN A 145 19.83 -23.00 20.66
N LEU A 146 18.54 -22.69 20.72
CA LEU A 146 17.98 -21.80 21.74
C LEU A 146 18.18 -22.33 23.16
N GLU A 147 18.05 -23.65 23.38
CA GLU A 147 18.29 -24.26 24.69
C GLU A 147 19.76 -24.13 25.14
N ASN A 148 20.72 -24.24 24.20
CA ASN A 148 22.13 -24.05 24.49
C ASN A 148 22.49 -22.58 24.78
N ASP A 149 21.87 -21.64 24.07
CA ASP A 149 22.10 -20.19 24.24
C ASP A 149 21.55 -19.70 25.59
N VAL A 150 20.42 -20.25 26.05
CA VAL A 150 19.85 -19.91 27.37
C VAL A 150 20.72 -20.45 28.51
N GLN A 151 21.32 -21.65 28.36
CA GLN A 151 22.23 -22.20 29.37
C GLN A 151 23.53 -21.40 29.50
N THR A 152 24.06 -20.87 28.39
CA THR A 152 25.26 -20.01 28.42
C THR A 152 24.98 -18.64 29.03
N THR A 153 23.82 -18.04 28.76
CA THR A 153 23.46 -16.73 29.34
C THR A 153 23.28 -16.78 30.85
N ASN A 154 22.68 -17.85 31.38
CA ASN A 154 22.47 -18.01 32.83
C ASN A 154 23.77 -18.31 33.59
N ALA A 155 24.77 -18.93 32.95
CA ALA A 155 26.08 -19.17 33.58
C ALA A 155 26.90 -17.88 33.76
N VAL A 156 26.70 -16.86 32.91
CA VAL A 156 27.42 -15.57 33.00
C VAL A 156 26.87 -14.69 34.12
N HIS A 157 25.58 -14.80 34.45
CA HIS A 157 24.95 -13.94 35.45
C HIS A 157 25.21 -14.34 36.92
N LEU A 158 25.71 -15.57 37.15
CA LEU A 158 26.02 -16.10 38.48
C LEU A 158 27.49 -15.89 38.93
N CYS A 159 28.33 -15.30 38.08
CA CYS A 159 29.76 -15.08 38.36
C CYS A 159 30.17 -13.59 38.43
N ALA A 160 29.22 -12.66 38.56
CA ALA A 160 29.46 -11.22 38.69
C ALA A 160 29.10 -10.71 40.09
#